data_AF-A0A1V6JAT7-F1
#
_entry.id   AF-A0A1V6JAT7-F1
#
_cell.length_a   1.000
_cell.length_b   1.000
_cell.length_c   1.000
_cell.angle_alpha   90.00
_cell.angle_beta   90.00
_cell.angle_gamma   90.00
#
_symmetry.space_group_name_H-M   'P 1'
#
loop_
_entity.id
_entity.type
_entity.pdbx_description
1 polymer ?
#
loop_
_entity_poly.entity_id
_entity_poly.type
_entity_poly.pdbx_seq_one_letter_code
_entity_poly.pdbx_strand_id
1 'polypeptide(L)'
;MKNLRILSLSLLLLLVLPLIAQQPKAQRLVLLEEFTSSTCGPCASVNPTIVQRLQQNPDKFTAIFYHVSWPSPGNDPMYLANTQENNARVNYYGVNSVPYSVIDGNYYTGHPNGWTMTTINNRYAMPSPAEIQLQHYLNAAQDSIFVNMLVILTDMMTGSQLVAQNVIIEKHIHFNTAPGTNGEKDFYNVMKKMLPGAGGTSLPTPLSPGDYVIMQYSWKLANVYDNNELAAIGFIQNNSSKEVLQTSNSSPAPLTPLYSNDGEILSLSNVAPENCTGKVAPVIRVRNNGSNSLSSITLKYRIDNQPEQEYTWTGNIGFLQSKNIALPEYLFAPQNSNTLKIYIDKVNQLQDEYRKNDTLTFHLSEPKTATTVLNLWIKTDNKPEEITWSIKTSDGSLVSSGGPYAQASTLIKETIKVESEHCYQFALYDAGGNGLCCANGLGFFTLFDDKNVTIAEGTTFGSEVLAQFYSQSGIGIEDLSKQYLSIIPNPVSHLSMIYFNMNTDGKVNLNIYNLNGSLIFQKVSETLNKGEQKMKLNVERMNSGIYLIEIIMPDKKVLRQRFVVQ
;
A
#
# COMPACT_ATOMS: atom_id res chain seq x y z
N MET A 1 13.65 77.76 45.06
CA MET A 1 14.06 76.41 45.48
C MET A 1 13.30 75.38 44.67
N LYS A 2 14.03 74.37 44.16
CA LYS A 2 13.61 73.20 43.35
C LYS A 2 13.30 73.44 41.87
N ASN A 3 14.37 73.30 41.07
CA ASN A 3 14.38 73.09 39.62
C ASN A 3 13.87 71.67 39.29
N LEU A 4 12.88 71.57 38.41
CA LEU A 4 12.33 70.33 37.88
C LEU A 4 13.20 69.87 36.69
N ARG A 5 13.98 68.79 36.86
CA ARG A 5 14.74 68.16 35.77
C ARG A 5 13.84 67.15 35.06
N ILE A 6 13.57 67.40 33.78
CA ILE A 6 12.93 66.44 32.86
C ILE A 6 13.98 65.39 32.50
N LEU A 7 13.76 64.15 32.94
CA LEU A 7 14.55 62.99 32.55
C LEU A 7 13.93 62.40 31.26
N SER A 8 14.67 62.47 30.16
CA SER A 8 14.34 61.78 28.91
C SER A 8 14.53 60.27 29.09
N LEU A 9 13.44 59.52 29.09
CA LEU A 9 13.43 58.06 29.17
C LEU A 9 13.64 57.48 27.77
N SER A 10 14.87 57.10 27.46
CA SER A 10 15.22 56.37 26.23
C SER A 10 14.69 54.93 26.32
N LEU A 11 13.63 54.62 25.57
CA LEU A 11 13.04 53.28 25.47
C LEU A 11 13.98 52.37 24.66
N LEU A 12 14.79 51.56 25.35
CA LEU A 12 15.64 50.53 24.73
C LEU A 12 14.77 49.32 24.38
N LEU A 13 14.39 49.19 23.11
CA LEU A 13 13.66 48.05 22.58
C LEU A 13 14.60 46.83 22.53
N LEU A 14 14.59 45.97 23.55
CA LEU A 14 15.28 44.68 23.52
C LEU A 14 14.57 43.76 22.51
N LEU A 15 15.19 43.56 21.34
CA LEU A 15 14.84 42.48 20.42
C LEU A 15 15.17 41.13 21.11
N VAL A 16 14.18 40.49 21.70
CA VAL A 16 14.27 39.10 22.13
C VAL A 16 14.13 38.24 20.86
N LEU A 17 15.26 37.92 20.23
CA LEU A 17 15.31 36.85 19.22
C LEU A 17 14.99 35.54 19.94
N PRO A 18 13.94 34.79 19.56
CA PRO A 18 13.69 33.49 20.14
C PRO A 18 14.90 32.59 19.82
N LEU A 19 15.54 32.08 20.87
CA LEU A 19 16.55 31.03 20.75
C LEU A 19 15.81 29.80 20.21
N ILE A 20 15.92 29.53 18.91
CA ILE A 20 15.40 28.29 18.33
C ILE A 20 16.29 27.18 18.86
N ALA A 21 15.86 26.50 19.92
CA ALA A 21 16.52 25.30 20.40
C ALA A 21 16.49 24.27 19.26
N GLN A 22 17.66 23.95 18.70
CA GLN A 22 17.77 22.84 17.77
C GLN A 22 17.41 21.56 18.52
N GLN A 23 16.36 20.89 18.05
CA GLN A 23 16.02 19.55 18.52
C GLN A 23 17.25 18.64 18.32
N PRO A 24 17.68 17.87 19.34
CA PRO A 24 18.78 16.94 19.16
C PRO A 24 18.40 15.92 18.08
N LYS A 25 19.28 15.75 17.08
CA LYS A 25 19.08 14.75 16.04
C LYS A 25 19.21 13.35 16.64
N ALA A 26 18.44 12.40 16.13
CA ALA A 26 18.49 11.02 16.58
C ALA A 26 19.88 10.40 16.36
N GLN A 27 20.36 9.64 17.34
CA GLN A 27 21.53 8.79 17.17
C GLN A 27 21.19 7.67 16.18
N ARG A 28 22.07 7.46 15.19
CA ARG A 28 21.90 6.43 14.18
C ARG A 28 22.27 5.06 14.74
N LEU A 29 21.46 4.04 14.46
CA LEU A 29 21.89 2.64 14.49
C LEU A 29 22.21 2.20 13.06
N VAL A 30 23.45 1.79 12.82
CA VAL A 30 23.88 1.37 11.48
C VAL A 30 23.31 -0.01 11.15
N LEU A 31 22.77 -0.18 9.94
CA LEU A 31 22.31 -1.48 9.45
C LEU A 31 23.40 -2.14 8.61
N LEU A 32 23.73 -3.39 8.93
CA LEU A 32 24.44 -4.31 8.06
C LEU A 32 23.45 -5.32 7.47
N GLU A 33 23.39 -5.43 6.16
CA GLU A 33 22.70 -6.52 5.48
C GLU A 33 23.77 -7.44 4.88
N GLU A 34 23.85 -8.66 5.41
CA GLU A 34 24.82 -9.66 4.99
C GLU A 34 24.15 -10.74 4.14
N PHE A 35 24.71 -11.02 2.97
CA PHE A 35 24.26 -12.08 2.08
C PHE A 35 25.19 -13.28 2.20
N THR A 36 24.64 -14.43 2.59
CA THR A 36 25.42 -15.61 2.99
C THR A 36 24.75 -16.91 2.55
N SER A 37 25.40 -18.04 2.79
CA SER A 37 24.83 -19.37 2.58
C SER A 37 25.57 -20.43 3.40
N SER A 38 24.83 -21.39 3.94
CA SER A 38 25.32 -22.62 4.59
C SER A 38 26.05 -23.57 3.63
N THR A 39 26.00 -23.34 2.33
CA THR A 39 26.79 -24.08 1.33
C THR A 39 28.06 -23.32 0.90
N CYS A 40 28.26 -22.10 1.41
CA CYS A 40 29.38 -21.23 1.04
C CYS A 40 30.55 -21.37 2.02
N GLY A 41 31.66 -21.97 1.55
CA GLY A 41 32.90 -22.09 2.33
C GLY A 41 33.51 -20.76 2.78
N PRO A 42 33.70 -19.76 1.89
CA PRO A 42 34.20 -18.44 2.28
C PRO A 42 33.29 -17.74 3.31
N CYS A 43 31.98 -17.94 3.23
CA CYS A 43 31.02 -17.37 4.17
C CYS A 43 31.26 -17.88 5.60
N ALA A 44 31.50 -19.18 5.77
CA ALA A 44 31.85 -19.78 7.06
C ALA A 44 33.13 -19.21 7.70
N SER A 45 34.03 -18.63 6.88
CA SER A 45 35.24 -17.98 7.40
C SER A 45 35.00 -16.54 7.89
N VAL A 46 33.99 -15.85 7.37
CA VAL A 46 33.72 -14.43 7.68
C VAL A 46 32.56 -14.23 8.64
N ASN A 47 31.50 -15.05 8.57
CA ASN A 47 30.30 -14.92 9.40
C ASN A 47 30.63 -14.84 10.90
N PRO A 48 31.51 -15.69 11.48
CA PRO A 48 31.83 -15.61 12.91
C PRO A 48 32.47 -14.28 13.31
N THR A 49 33.29 -13.69 12.42
CA THR A 49 33.93 -12.39 12.67
C THR A 49 32.90 -11.26 12.66
N ILE A 50 31.92 -11.31 11.75
CA ILE A 50 30.82 -10.33 11.69
C ILE A 50 29.98 -10.41 12.97
N VAL A 51 29.57 -11.62 13.36
CA VAL A 51 28.77 -11.87 14.57
C VAL A 51 29.51 -11.42 15.82
N GLN A 52 30.81 -11.71 15.93
CA GLN A 52 31.63 -11.25 17.04
C GLN A 52 31.65 -9.71 17.13
N ARG A 53 31.85 -9.01 16.01
CA ARG A 53 31.82 -7.54 15.97
C ARG A 53 30.47 -6.98 16.41
N LEU A 54 29.38 -7.60 15.96
CA LEU A 54 28.01 -7.22 16.31
C LEU A 54 27.78 -7.36 17.82
N GLN A 55 28.09 -8.52 18.39
CA GLN A 55 27.93 -8.79 19.83
C GLN A 55 28.78 -7.86 20.70
N GLN A 56 29.94 -7.43 20.22
CA GLN A 56 30.81 -6.48 20.92
C GLN A 56 30.37 -5.01 20.78
N ASN A 57 29.50 -4.68 19.82
CA ASN A 57 29.09 -3.30 19.52
C ASN A 57 27.58 -3.16 19.24
N PRO A 58 26.70 -3.71 20.10
CA PRO A 58 25.25 -3.75 19.84
C PRO A 58 24.59 -2.38 19.77
N ASP A 59 25.18 -1.36 20.44
CA ASP A 59 24.66 0.01 20.43
C ASP A 59 24.99 0.78 19.15
N LYS A 60 25.90 0.25 18.31
CA LYS A 60 26.40 0.97 17.13
C LYS A 60 25.81 0.47 15.83
N PHE A 61 25.63 -0.84 15.71
CA PHE A 61 25.05 -1.42 14.51
C PHE A 61 24.28 -2.71 14.82
N THR A 62 23.37 -3.05 13.92
CA THR A 62 22.67 -4.33 13.89
C THR A 62 22.86 -4.99 12.54
N ALA A 63 22.48 -6.26 12.41
CA ALA A 63 22.62 -7.00 11.17
C ALA A 63 21.39 -7.84 10.83
N ILE A 64 21.09 -7.96 9.53
CA ILE A 64 20.15 -8.94 8.97
C ILE A 64 20.95 -9.86 8.04
N PHE A 65 20.79 -11.17 8.20
CA PHE A 65 21.42 -12.16 7.33
C PHE A 65 20.39 -12.71 6.34
N TYR A 66 20.60 -12.41 5.05
CA TYR A 66 19.83 -12.94 3.94
C TYR A 66 20.55 -14.14 3.36
N HIS A 67 19.89 -15.30 3.40
CA HIS A 67 20.43 -16.53 2.83
C HIS A 67 20.07 -16.63 1.36
N VAL A 68 20.92 -17.26 0.55
CA VAL A 68 20.73 -17.38 -0.91
C VAL A 68 20.83 -18.84 -1.40
N SER A 69 20.36 -19.12 -2.62
CA SER A 69 20.41 -20.46 -3.24
C SER A 69 21.76 -20.82 -3.85
N TRP A 70 22.84 -20.10 -3.54
CA TRP A 70 24.17 -20.38 -4.09
C TRP A 70 25.26 -20.19 -3.04
N PRO A 71 26.43 -20.84 -3.19
CA PRO A 71 26.82 -21.77 -4.27
C PRO A 71 26.12 -23.14 -4.18
N SER A 72 26.34 -23.98 -5.19
CA SER A 72 25.86 -25.38 -5.22
C SER A 72 26.16 -26.11 -3.91
N PRO A 73 25.25 -26.97 -3.39
CA PRO A 73 24.02 -27.46 -4.02
C PRO A 73 22.80 -26.53 -3.92
N GLY A 74 22.92 -25.36 -3.29
CA GLY A 74 21.85 -24.35 -3.24
C GLY A 74 20.63 -24.73 -2.39
N ASN A 75 20.82 -25.65 -1.45
CA ASN A 75 19.78 -26.20 -0.57
C ASN A 75 19.82 -25.60 0.85
N ASP A 76 20.31 -24.36 0.99
CA ASP A 76 20.34 -23.67 2.27
C ASP A 76 18.93 -23.60 2.89
N PRO A 77 18.69 -24.20 4.08
CA PRO A 77 17.34 -24.27 4.63
C PRO A 77 16.78 -22.91 5.09
N MET A 78 17.66 -21.96 5.44
CA MET A 78 17.25 -20.59 5.78
C MET A 78 16.83 -19.82 4.53
N TYR A 79 17.45 -20.07 3.38
CA TYR A 79 16.97 -19.57 2.08
C TYR A 79 15.61 -20.17 1.73
N LEU A 80 15.49 -21.51 1.82
CA LEU A 80 14.27 -22.24 1.46
C LEU A 80 13.07 -21.85 2.32
N ALA A 81 13.29 -21.42 3.57
CA ALA A 81 12.25 -20.92 4.45
C ALA A 81 11.51 -19.69 3.90
N ASN A 82 12.18 -18.85 3.09
CA ASN A 82 11.60 -17.67 2.44
C ASN A 82 12.39 -17.25 1.19
N THR A 83 12.21 -17.98 0.10
CA THR A 83 12.95 -17.72 -1.15
C THR A 83 12.57 -16.38 -1.78
N GLN A 84 11.30 -15.99 -1.70
CA GLN A 84 10.76 -14.80 -2.36
C GLN A 84 11.42 -13.52 -1.84
N GLU A 85 11.46 -13.32 -0.53
CA GLU A 85 11.93 -12.05 0.04
C GLU A 85 13.46 -12.00 0.15
N ASN A 86 14.14 -13.15 0.32
CA ASN A 86 15.58 -13.24 0.15
C ASN A 86 16.00 -12.83 -1.27
N ASN A 87 15.36 -13.39 -2.30
CA ASN A 87 15.62 -13.02 -3.70
C ASN A 87 15.26 -11.55 -3.97
N ALA A 88 14.22 -11.00 -3.33
CA ALA A 88 13.86 -9.59 -3.48
C ALA A 88 15.00 -8.66 -3.02
N ARG A 89 15.65 -8.96 -1.88
CA ARG A 89 16.80 -8.17 -1.40
C ARG A 89 18.07 -8.40 -2.23
N VAL A 90 18.31 -9.62 -2.70
CA VAL A 90 19.39 -9.89 -3.69
C VAL A 90 19.20 -9.02 -4.93
N ASN A 91 18.01 -9.03 -5.53
CA ASN A 91 17.71 -8.27 -6.74
C ASN A 91 17.78 -6.76 -6.49
N TYR A 92 17.30 -6.29 -5.33
CA TYR A 92 17.34 -4.89 -4.95
C TYR A 92 18.77 -4.33 -4.93
N TYR A 93 19.74 -5.10 -4.41
CA TYR A 93 21.14 -4.69 -4.35
C TYR A 93 22.00 -5.15 -5.54
N GLY A 94 21.49 -6.07 -6.37
CA GLY A 94 22.26 -6.65 -7.47
C GLY A 94 23.36 -7.61 -6.98
N VAL A 95 23.10 -8.35 -5.90
CA VAL A 95 24.09 -9.26 -5.30
C VAL A 95 24.35 -10.43 -6.25
N ASN A 96 25.60 -10.61 -6.64
CA ASN A 96 26.02 -11.63 -7.62
C ASN A 96 27.02 -12.65 -7.05
N SER A 97 27.40 -12.51 -5.78
CA SER A 97 28.33 -13.39 -5.08
C SER A 97 28.03 -13.35 -3.58
N VAL A 98 28.46 -14.39 -2.85
CA VAL A 98 28.46 -14.43 -1.38
C VAL A 98 29.82 -14.93 -0.90
N PRO A 99 30.34 -14.42 0.24
CA PRO A 99 29.69 -13.47 1.15
C PRO A 99 29.71 -12.04 0.62
N TYR A 100 28.68 -11.26 0.96
CA TYR A 100 28.50 -9.88 0.46
C TYR A 100 27.80 -9.02 1.51
N SER A 101 28.44 -7.94 1.93
CA SER A 101 27.92 -6.99 2.90
C SER A 101 27.38 -5.73 2.22
N VAL A 102 26.30 -5.20 2.77
CA VAL A 102 25.76 -3.87 2.47
C VAL A 102 25.58 -3.11 3.79
N ILE A 103 26.24 -1.96 3.95
CA ILE A 103 26.11 -1.11 5.15
C ILE A 103 25.27 0.11 4.80
N ASP A 104 24.23 0.36 5.59
CA ASP A 104 23.24 1.43 5.42
C ASP A 104 22.75 1.57 3.96
N GLY A 105 22.61 0.43 3.29
CA GLY A 105 22.11 0.30 1.92
C GLY A 105 23.02 0.79 0.80
N ASN A 106 23.77 1.87 0.99
CA ASN A 106 24.71 2.41 -0.01
C ASN A 106 26.02 2.96 0.57
N TYR A 107 26.22 2.93 1.90
CA TYR A 107 27.43 3.46 2.54
C TYR A 107 28.65 2.55 2.28
N TYR A 108 28.41 1.25 2.24
CA TYR A 108 29.38 0.25 1.78
C TYR A 108 28.63 -0.87 1.04
N THR A 109 29.22 -1.36 -0.04
CA THR A 109 28.75 -2.58 -0.72
C THR A 109 29.95 -3.39 -1.19
N GLY A 110 29.96 -4.70 -0.95
CA GLY A 110 31.05 -5.58 -1.39
C GLY A 110 31.37 -6.68 -0.40
N HIS A 111 32.55 -7.29 -0.57
CA HIS A 111 32.98 -8.42 0.26
C HIS A 111 33.22 -7.99 1.73
N PRO A 112 32.83 -8.78 2.76
CA PRO A 112 32.91 -8.36 4.17
C PRO A 112 34.30 -7.92 4.69
N ASN A 113 35.37 -8.39 4.06
CA ASN A 113 36.74 -7.95 4.38
C ASN A 113 37.03 -6.49 4.02
N GLY A 114 36.19 -5.84 3.22
CA GLY A 114 36.38 -4.45 2.80
C GLY A 114 35.86 -3.41 3.79
N TRP A 115 35.22 -3.82 4.90
CA TRP A 115 34.78 -2.92 5.96
C TRP A 115 35.33 -3.33 7.33
N THR A 116 35.44 -2.34 8.23
CA THR A 116 35.92 -2.53 9.61
C THR A 116 35.03 -1.79 10.60
N MET A 117 35.30 -1.91 11.91
CA MET A 117 34.62 -1.08 12.90
C MET A 117 34.87 0.42 12.70
N THR A 118 35.94 0.83 12.01
CA THR A 118 36.12 2.24 11.62
C THR A 118 35.03 2.67 10.64
N THR A 119 34.67 1.83 9.67
CA THR A 119 33.56 2.08 8.73
C THR A 119 32.24 2.27 9.50
N ILE A 120 31.93 1.37 10.44
CA ILE A 120 30.73 1.46 11.27
C ILE A 120 30.75 2.70 12.16
N ASN A 121 31.86 2.98 12.84
CA ASN A 121 31.98 4.15 13.74
C ASN A 121 31.81 5.47 12.97
N ASN A 122 32.36 5.57 11.76
CA ASN A 122 32.22 6.75 10.92
C ASN A 122 30.76 6.98 10.52
N ARG A 123 30.03 5.91 10.17
CA ARG A 123 28.61 6.01 9.84
C ARG A 123 27.75 6.29 11.07
N TYR A 124 28.01 5.62 12.19
CA TYR A 124 27.34 5.83 13.47
C TYR A 124 27.46 7.29 13.96
N ALA A 125 28.60 7.94 13.72
CA ALA A 125 28.80 9.34 14.07
C ALA A 125 27.96 10.32 13.24
N MET A 126 27.34 9.88 12.13
CA MET A 126 26.41 10.68 11.35
C MET A 126 25.00 10.57 11.93
N PRO A 127 24.38 11.68 12.39
CA PRO A 127 23.03 11.64 12.92
C PRO A 127 21.99 11.12 11.92
N SER A 128 20.88 10.63 12.46
CA SER A 128 19.70 10.23 11.72
C SER A 128 18.64 11.34 11.70
N PRO A 129 17.85 11.47 10.63
CA PRO A 129 16.71 12.39 10.61
C PRO A 129 15.49 11.90 11.42
N ALA A 130 15.51 10.66 11.91
CA ALA A 130 14.41 10.08 12.66
C ALA A 130 14.88 9.15 13.79
N GLU A 131 14.06 9.03 14.83
CA GLU A 131 14.12 7.97 15.83
C GLU A 131 13.07 6.90 15.49
N ILE A 132 13.35 5.63 15.83
CA ILE A 132 12.42 4.52 15.65
C ILE A 132 12.28 3.77 16.97
N GLN A 133 11.08 3.77 17.54
CA GLN A 133 10.69 2.79 18.55
C GLN A 133 10.06 1.59 17.83
N LEU A 134 10.53 0.39 18.15
CA LEU A 134 10.07 -0.84 17.54
C LEU A 134 9.72 -1.87 18.60
N GLN A 135 8.47 -2.32 18.60
CA GLN A 135 7.97 -3.34 19.50
C GLN A 135 7.67 -4.62 18.71
N HIS A 136 7.96 -5.78 19.29
CA HIS A 136 7.40 -7.04 18.85
C HIS A 136 6.76 -7.81 20.01
N TYR A 137 5.76 -8.64 19.73
CA TYR A 137 5.24 -9.61 20.70
C TYR A 137 4.51 -10.75 20.00
N LEU A 138 4.41 -11.91 20.65
CA LEU A 138 3.61 -13.03 20.17
C LEU A 138 2.20 -12.96 20.76
N ASN A 139 1.20 -13.47 20.03
CA ASN A 139 -0.11 -13.71 20.63
C ASN A 139 -0.06 -14.85 21.67
N ALA A 140 -1.16 -15.02 22.41
CA ALA A 140 -1.29 -16.07 23.43
C ALA A 140 -1.10 -17.49 22.89
N ALA A 141 -1.45 -17.74 21.62
CA ALA A 141 -1.27 -19.03 20.96
C ALA A 141 0.18 -19.27 20.48
N GLN A 142 1.04 -18.24 20.52
CA GLN A 142 2.39 -18.25 19.96
C GLN A 142 2.47 -18.69 18.49
N ASP A 143 1.40 -18.44 17.72
CA ASP A 143 1.33 -18.77 16.29
C ASP A 143 1.43 -17.52 15.40
N SER A 144 1.48 -16.33 16.00
CA SER A 144 1.56 -15.06 15.29
C SER A 144 2.44 -14.05 16.02
N ILE A 145 3.31 -13.36 15.30
CA ILE A 145 4.08 -12.22 15.78
C ILE A 145 3.43 -10.92 15.32
N PHE A 146 3.40 -9.94 16.21
CA PHE A 146 2.93 -8.58 15.98
C PHE A 146 4.12 -7.64 16.08
N VAL A 147 4.18 -6.65 15.19
CA VAL A 147 5.23 -5.64 15.16
C VAL A 147 4.59 -4.26 15.07
N ASN A 148 4.90 -3.39 16.04
CA ASN A 148 4.50 -1.99 16.04
C ASN A 148 5.75 -1.12 15.88
N MET A 149 5.76 -0.26 14.86
CA MET A 149 6.86 0.67 14.57
C MET A 149 6.34 2.10 14.70
N LEU A 150 6.96 2.89 15.58
CA LEU A 150 6.74 4.33 15.71
C LEU A 150 7.99 5.06 15.21
N VAL A 151 7.83 5.79 14.12
CA VAL A 151 8.86 6.66 13.55
C VAL A 151 8.63 8.08 14.05
N ILE A 152 9.64 8.72 14.62
CA ILE A 152 9.58 10.08 15.18
C ILE A 152 10.60 10.94 14.46
N LEU A 153 10.18 12.05 13.88
CA LEU A 153 11.07 12.89 13.09
C LEU A 153 11.86 13.86 13.97
N THR A 154 13.17 13.83 13.85
CA THR A 154 14.09 14.78 14.50
C THR A 154 14.67 15.80 13.52
N ASP A 155 14.60 15.52 12.22
CA ASP A 155 14.98 16.42 11.14
C ASP A 155 14.00 16.30 9.97
N MET A 156 14.02 17.26 9.04
CA MET A 156 13.16 17.23 7.87
C MET A 156 13.53 16.07 6.94
N MET A 157 12.57 15.20 6.64
CA MET A 157 12.71 14.18 5.60
C MET A 157 11.99 14.65 4.34
N THR A 158 12.76 14.78 3.26
CA THR A 158 12.28 15.15 1.92
C THR A 158 12.75 14.10 0.91
N GLY A 159 12.11 14.08 -0.27
CA GLY A 159 12.43 13.15 -1.35
C GLY A 159 11.31 12.13 -1.59
N SER A 160 11.24 11.62 -2.81
CA SER A 160 10.31 10.55 -3.17
C SER A 160 10.88 9.18 -2.76
N GLN A 161 9.99 8.19 -2.64
CA GLN A 161 10.33 6.79 -2.40
C GLN A 161 10.99 6.50 -1.03
N LEU A 162 10.64 7.26 0.01
CA LEU A 162 10.95 6.87 1.39
C LEU A 162 10.04 5.72 1.82
N VAL A 163 10.65 4.66 2.33
CA VAL A 163 9.97 3.42 2.72
C VAL A 163 10.44 3.00 4.09
N ALA A 164 9.51 2.65 4.97
CA ALA A 164 9.78 1.92 6.19
C ALA A 164 9.70 0.42 5.93
N GLN A 165 10.72 -0.32 6.35
CA GLN A 165 10.84 -1.76 6.25
C GLN A 165 10.79 -2.36 7.65
N ASN A 166 10.13 -3.52 7.79
CA ASN A 166 10.10 -4.30 9.03
C ASN A 166 10.49 -5.74 8.69
N VAL A 167 11.59 -6.22 9.25
CA VAL A 167 12.14 -7.55 8.95
C VAL A 167 12.12 -8.40 10.21
N ILE A 168 11.29 -9.43 10.22
CA ILE A 168 11.32 -10.47 11.25
C ILE A 168 12.59 -11.29 11.04
N ILE A 169 13.34 -11.46 12.13
CA ILE A 169 14.55 -12.27 12.18
C ILE A 169 14.41 -13.33 13.26
N GLU A 170 15.22 -14.38 13.13
CA GLU A 170 15.51 -15.32 14.20
C GLU A 170 16.95 -15.08 14.64
N LYS A 171 17.12 -14.59 15.88
CA LYS A 171 18.40 -14.08 16.40
C LYS A 171 19.46 -15.17 16.46
N HIS A 172 19.07 -16.40 16.77
CA HIS A 172 19.95 -17.57 16.77
C HIS A 172 19.20 -18.81 16.29
N ILE A 173 19.81 -19.55 15.37
CA ILE A 173 19.38 -20.87 14.94
C ILE A 173 20.54 -21.82 15.12
N HIS A 174 20.32 -22.89 15.90
CA HIS A 174 21.30 -23.94 16.10
C HIS A 174 20.88 -25.26 15.43
N PHE A 175 21.78 -25.86 14.67
CA PHE A 175 21.60 -27.21 14.12
C PHE A 175 22.59 -28.20 14.76
N ASN A 176 22.06 -29.33 15.25
CA ASN A 176 22.89 -30.42 15.80
C ASN A 176 23.91 -30.94 14.76
N THR A 177 23.52 -30.96 13.49
CA THR A 177 24.36 -31.31 12.33
C THR A 177 24.35 -30.15 11.36
N ALA A 178 25.50 -29.81 10.79
CA ALA A 178 25.60 -28.69 9.84
C ALA A 178 24.60 -28.90 8.69
N PRO A 179 23.70 -27.93 8.42
CA PRO A 179 22.66 -28.09 7.42
C PRO A 179 23.19 -27.99 5.98
N GLY A 180 24.38 -27.43 5.80
CA GLY A 180 25.02 -27.26 4.50
C GLY A 180 26.48 -27.71 4.50
N THR A 181 27.12 -27.60 3.34
CA THR A 181 28.46 -28.12 3.08
C THR A 181 29.59 -27.31 3.71
N ASN A 182 29.30 -26.12 4.26
CA ASN A 182 30.33 -25.25 4.83
C ASN A 182 30.67 -25.55 6.30
N GLY A 183 29.90 -26.42 6.96
CA GLY A 183 30.16 -26.88 8.33
C GLY A 183 29.62 -25.98 9.45
N GLU A 184 29.03 -24.82 9.13
CA GLU A 184 28.39 -23.95 10.13
C GLU A 184 27.20 -24.65 10.80
N LYS A 185 27.01 -24.41 12.10
CA LYS A 185 25.89 -24.93 12.89
C LYS A 185 25.07 -23.84 13.56
N ASP A 186 25.63 -22.66 13.71
CA ASP A 186 25.05 -21.53 14.41
C ASP A 186 24.89 -20.37 13.43
N PHE A 187 23.65 -19.95 13.24
CA PHE A 187 23.27 -18.87 12.34
C PHE A 187 22.59 -17.77 13.14
N TYR A 188 22.85 -16.50 12.79
CA TYR A 188 22.43 -15.35 13.60
C TYR A 188 21.65 -14.34 12.77
N ASN A 189 20.64 -13.72 13.39
CA ASN A 189 19.76 -12.72 12.78
C ASN A 189 19.27 -13.09 11.36
N VAL A 190 18.89 -14.36 11.19
CA VAL A 190 18.44 -14.90 9.91
C VAL A 190 17.09 -14.28 9.55
N MET A 191 16.98 -13.71 8.35
CA MET A 191 15.70 -13.17 7.88
C MET A 191 14.64 -14.26 7.76
N LYS A 192 13.47 -14.04 8.38
CA LYS A 192 12.30 -14.94 8.30
C LYS A 192 11.19 -14.36 7.45
N LYS A 193 10.91 -13.06 7.59
CA LYS A 193 9.80 -12.38 6.90
C LYS A 193 10.03 -10.88 6.80
N MET A 194 9.67 -10.26 5.68
CA MET A 194 9.51 -8.81 5.52
C MET A 194 8.03 -8.43 5.60
N LEU A 195 7.71 -7.37 6.35
CA LEU A 195 6.35 -6.89 6.58
C LEU A 195 6.13 -5.46 6.07
N PRO A 196 5.02 -5.20 5.34
CA PRO A 196 4.01 -6.16 4.88
C PRO A 196 4.49 -7.07 3.73
N GLY A 197 5.67 -6.78 3.19
CA GLY A 197 6.39 -7.55 2.17
C GLY A 197 7.68 -6.84 1.81
N ALA A 198 8.42 -7.33 0.81
CA ALA A 198 9.73 -6.76 0.43
C ALA A 198 9.69 -5.29 -0.03
N GLY A 199 8.53 -4.80 -0.48
CA GLY A 199 8.33 -3.39 -0.87
C GLY A 199 8.25 -2.41 0.30
N GLY A 200 8.05 -2.90 1.53
CA GLY A 200 7.84 -2.08 2.72
C GLY A 200 6.59 -1.19 2.64
N THR A 201 6.55 -0.15 3.47
CA THR A 201 5.47 0.83 3.52
C THR A 201 5.99 2.21 3.19
N SER A 202 5.40 2.87 2.19
CA SER A 202 5.77 4.24 1.83
C SER A 202 5.45 5.21 2.96
N LEU A 203 6.40 6.08 3.28
CA LEU A 203 6.19 7.15 4.25
C LEU A 203 5.60 8.38 3.54
N PRO A 204 4.64 9.09 4.15
CA PRO A 204 4.17 10.36 3.61
C PRO A 204 5.34 11.35 3.57
N THR A 205 5.40 12.22 2.56
CA THR A 205 6.45 13.24 2.45
C THR A 205 5.85 14.56 1.98
N PRO A 206 6.35 15.72 2.45
CA PRO A 206 7.46 15.87 3.40
C PRO A 206 7.05 15.56 4.85
N LEU A 207 8.00 15.13 5.68
CA LEU A 207 7.83 15.00 7.13
C LEU A 207 8.77 15.98 7.82
N SER A 208 8.24 16.74 8.78
CA SER A 208 8.97 17.78 9.50
C SER A 208 9.37 17.31 10.90
N PRO A 209 10.35 17.95 11.56
CA PRO A 209 10.67 17.64 12.96
C PRO A 209 9.41 17.70 13.85
N GLY A 210 9.23 16.69 14.69
CA GLY A 210 8.05 16.52 15.55
C GLY A 210 6.90 15.74 14.90
N ASP A 211 6.94 15.48 13.59
CA ASP A 211 6.00 14.54 12.98
C ASP A 211 6.29 13.11 13.40
N TYR A 212 5.26 12.27 13.41
CA TYR A 212 5.43 10.85 13.66
C TYR A 212 4.53 10.00 12.76
N VAL A 213 4.92 8.73 12.58
CA VAL A 213 4.15 7.74 11.83
C VAL A 213 4.14 6.42 12.60
N ILE A 214 2.96 5.83 12.81
CA ILE A 214 2.82 4.53 13.46
C ILE A 214 2.32 3.50 12.46
N MET A 215 3.05 2.40 12.36
CA MET A 215 2.74 1.24 11.53
C MET A 215 2.58 -0.01 12.39
N GLN A 216 1.59 -0.83 12.08
CA GLN A 216 1.29 -2.05 12.83
C GLN A 216 1.11 -3.21 11.86
N TYR A 217 1.88 -4.27 12.07
CA TYR A 217 1.86 -5.46 11.23
C TYR A 217 1.72 -6.72 12.08
N SER A 218 1.27 -7.79 11.45
CA SER A 218 1.30 -9.12 12.04
C SER A 218 1.70 -10.14 11.00
N TRP A 219 2.24 -11.26 11.46
CA TRP A 219 2.57 -12.40 10.63
C TRP A 219 2.25 -13.68 11.38
N LYS A 220 1.41 -14.51 10.76
CA LYS A 220 1.22 -15.89 11.21
C LYS A 220 2.50 -16.67 10.92
N LEU A 221 3.12 -17.20 11.96
CA LEU A 221 4.45 -17.80 11.90
C LEU A 221 4.48 -19.00 10.95
N ALA A 222 5.56 -19.08 10.18
CA ALA A 222 5.88 -20.22 9.33
C ALA A 222 7.40 -20.39 9.26
N ASN A 223 7.87 -21.64 9.23
CA ASN A 223 9.31 -21.98 9.11
C ASN A 223 10.20 -21.36 10.20
N VAL A 224 9.72 -21.24 11.45
CA VAL A 224 10.49 -20.76 12.62
C VAL A 224 11.03 -21.95 13.42
N TYR A 225 12.28 -21.90 13.89
CA TYR A 225 12.88 -22.99 14.69
C TYR A 225 12.64 -22.81 16.19
N ASP A 226 12.85 -21.59 16.71
CA ASP A 226 12.55 -21.22 18.10
C ASP A 226 11.82 -19.86 18.17
N ASN A 227 10.60 -19.88 18.68
CA ASN A 227 9.78 -18.69 18.87
C ASN A 227 10.40 -17.68 19.86
N ASN A 228 11.26 -18.12 20.78
CA ASN A 228 11.95 -17.24 21.74
C ASN A 228 13.11 -16.46 21.12
N GLU A 229 13.58 -16.91 19.96
CA GLU A 229 14.64 -16.25 19.20
C GLU A 229 14.08 -15.27 18.15
N LEU A 230 12.76 -15.13 18.04
CA LEU A 230 12.16 -14.15 17.15
C LEU A 230 12.40 -12.71 17.63
N ALA A 231 12.70 -11.84 16.68
CA ALA A 231 12.76 -10.38 16.85
C ALA A 231 12.41 -9.71 15.52
N ALA A 232 12.39 -8.38 15.50
CA ALA A 232 12.28 -7.58 14.28
C ALA A 232 13.37 -6.51 14.22
N ILE A 233 13.79 -6.19 12.99
CA ILE A 233 14.64 -5.04 12.66
C ILE A 233 13.83 -4.13 11.74
N GLY A 234 13.65 -2.88 12.17
CA GLY A 234 12.90 -1.87 11.44
C GLY A 234 13.84 -0.79 10.93
N PHE A 235 13.68 -0.35 9.68
CA PHE A 235 14.54 0.69 9.11
C PHE A 235 13.82 1.56 8.09
N ILE A 236 14.31 2.78 7.90
CA ILE A 236 13.81 3.73 6.89
C ILE A 236 14.84 3.79 5.76
N GLN A 237 14.40 3.49 4.54
CA GLN A 237 15.24 3.44 3.34
C GLN A 237 14.68 4.35 2.25
N ASN A 238 15.54 5.08 1.56
CA ASN A 238 15.20 5.73 0.31
C ASN A 238 15.44 4.77 -0.86
N ASN A 239 14.40 4.36 -1.58
CA ASN A 239 14.54 3.37 -2.65
C ASN A 239 15.24 3.89 -3.91
N SER A 240 15.36 5.20 -4.09
CA SER A 240 16.11 5.78 -5.21
C SER A 240 17.62 5.78 -4.95
N SER A 241 18.05 6.23 -3.76
CA SER A 241 19.48 6.27 -3.40
C SER A 241 19.98 4.97 -2.78
N LYS A 242 19.06 4.10 -2.35
CA LYS A 242 19.25 2.91 -1.50
C LYS A 242 19.71 3.23 -0.08
N GLU A 243 19.90 4.50 0.29
CA GLU A 243 20.39 4.88 1.61
C GLU A 243 19.41 4.47 2.71
N VAL A 244 19.93 3.85 3.76
CA VAL A 244 19.22 3.66 5.04
C VAL A 244 19.49 4.88 5.93
N LEU A 245 18.40 5.53 6.34
CA LEU A 245 18.41 6.77 7.11
C LEU A 245 18.44 6.49 8.62
N GLN A 246 17.72 5.46 9.06
CA GLN A 246 17.67 5.01 10.45
C GLN A 246 17.33 3.53 10.52
N THR A 247 17.77 2.88 11.59
CA THR A 247 17.45 1.50 11.95
C THR A 247 17.10 1.39 13.43
N SER A 248 16.35 0.37 13.81
CA SER A 248 16.11 0.02 15.21
C SER A 248 15.90 -1.48 15.37
N ASN A 249 16.38 -2.01 16.48
CA ASN A 249 16.08 -3.38 16.92
C ASN A 249 14.80 -3.35 17.75
N SER A 250 13.93 -4.33 17.54
CA SER A 250 12.69 -4.42 18.30
C SER A 250 12.91 -4.85 19.75
N SER A 251 11.99 -4.48 20.63
CA SER A 251 11.91 -4.92 22.02
C SER A 251 10.52 -5.52 22.32
N PRO A 252 10.37 -6.42 23.30
CA PRO A 252 9.05 -6.80 23.81
C PRO A 252 8.36 -5.67 24.59
N ALA A 253 9.10 -4.65 25.01
CA ALA A 253 8.55 -3.51 25.74
C ALA A 253 7.53 -2.73 24.89
N PRO A 254 6.40 -2.29 25.47
CA PRO A 254 5.45 -1.42 24.79
C PRO A 254 6.08 -0.14 24.24
N LEU A 255 5.57 0.32 23.10
CA LEU A 255 5.90 1.66 22.61
C LEU A 255 5.51 2.72 23.64
N THR A 256 6.30 3.78 23.73
CA THR A 256 5.98 4.94 24.57
C THR A 256 5.24 5.97 23.73
N PRO A 257 3.97 6.28 24.03
CA PRO A 257 3.20 7.29 23.32
C PRO A 257 3.83 8.68 23.46
N LEU A 258 3.72 9.49 22.40
CA LEU A 258 4.25 10.86 22.40
C LEU A 258 3.30 11.86 23.08
N TYR A 259 2.01 11.56 23.08
CA TYR A 259 0.94 12.43 23.56
C TYR A 259 0.01 11.69 24.51
N SER A 260 -0.78 12.43 25.27
CA SER A 260 -1.76 11.85 26.20
C SER A 260 -3.11 11.62 25.53
N ASN A 261 -3.56 12.55 24.69
CA ASN A 261 -4.82 12.54 23.96
C ASN A 261 -4.54 12.76 22.47
N ASP A 262 -4.53 11.67 21.71
CA ASP A 262 -4.22 11.67 20.28
C ASP A 262 -5.02 10.55 19.60
N GLY A 263 -5.99 10.95 18.80
CA GLY A 263 -6.84 10.06 18.01
C GLY A 263 -6.56 10.25 16.52
N GLU A 264 -6.42 9.14 15.80
CA GLU A 264 -6.13 9.16 14.36
C GLU A 264 -7.26 8.52 13.56
N ILE A 265 -7.69 9.17 12.48
CA ILE A 265 -8.56 8.54 11.47
C ILE A 265 -7.69 7.76 10.48
N LEU A 266 -7.72 6.43 10.56
CA LEU A 266 -6.91 5.55 9.73
C LEU A 266 -7.50 5.32 8.33
N SER A 267 -8.81 5.13 8.24
CA SER A 267 -9.45 4.79 6.97
C SER A 267 -10.94 5.13 6.95
N LEU A 268 -11.48 5.17 5.74
CA LEU A 268 -12.90 5.33 5.43
C LEU A 268 -13.40 4.09 4.68
N SER A 269 -14.62 3.66 5.00
CA SER A 269 -15.36 2.58 4.36
C SER A 269 -16.85 2.93 4.27
N ASN A 270 -17.63 2.11 3.57
CA ASN A 270 -19.07 2.30 3.34
C ASN A 270 -19.41 3.62 2.61
N VAL A 271 -18.51 4.08 1.74
CA VAL A 271 -18.71 5.24 0.86
C VAL A 271 -18.18 4.89 -0.53
N ALA A 272 -19.07 4.88 -1.53
CA ALA A 272 -18.68 4.69 -2.92
C ALA A 272 -17.96 5.96 -3.45
N PRO A 273 -16.99 5.82 -4.38
CA PRO A 273 -16.32 6.96 -5.00
C PRO A 273 -17.21 7.77 -5.94
N GLU A 274 -18.35 7.21 -6.37
CA GLU A 274 -19.42 7.91 -7.07
C GLU A 274 -20.66 8.10 -6.18
N ASN A 275 -21.46 9.14 -6.45
CA ASN A 275 -22.73 9.33 -5.74
C ASN A 275 -23.87 9.88 -6.63
N CYS A 276 -24.95 9.11 -6.80
CA CYS A 276 -26.23 9.60 -7.34
C CYS A 276 -27.36 9.61 -6.31
N THR A 277 -27.13 9.08 -5.10
CA THR A 277 -28.18 8.99 -4.09
C THR A 277 -28.39 10.27 -3.29
N GLY A 278 -27.44 11.22 -3.34
CA GLY A 278 -27.48 12.43 -2.51
C GLY A 278 -27.32 12.14 -1.03
N LYS A 279 -26.66 11.02 -0.70
CA LYS A 279 -26.46 10.58 0.69
C LYS A 279 -25.23 9.70 0.84
N VAL A 280 -24.60 9.77 2.01
CA VAL A 280 -23.51 8.87 2.43
C VAL A 280 -23.71 8.45 3.89
N ALA A 281 -23.29 7.24 4.25
CA ALA A 281 -23.29 6.74 5.63
C ALA A 281 -21.87 6.26 6.02
N PRO A 282 -20.93 7.18 6.28
CA PRO A 282 -19.52 6.84 6.42
C PRO A 282 -19.24 5.91 7.60
N VAL A 283 -18.33 4.95 7.42
CA VAL A 283 -17.73 4.20 8.54
C VAL A 283 -16.24 4.48 8.56
N ILE A 284 -15.76 5.11 9.63
CA ILE A 284 -14.35 5.42 9.81
C ILE A 284 -13.68 4.44 10.76
N ARG A 285 -12.41 4.11 10.53
CA ARG A 285 -11.58 3.38 11.50
C ARG A 285 -10.71 4.38 12.25
N VAL A 286 -10.86 4.43 13.58
CA VAL A 286 -10.11 5.35 14.44
C VAL A 286 -9.17 4.56 15.35
N ARG A 287 -7.93 5.04 15.53
CA ARG A 287 -6.94 4.47 16.47
C ARG A 287 -6.61 5.46 17.58
N ASN A 288 -6.34 4.94 18.77
CA ASN A 288 -5.75 5.72 19.85
C ASN A 288 -4.21 5.69 19.78
N ASN A 289 -3.59 6.84 19.57
CA ASN A 289 -2.14 7.01 19.61
C ASN A 289 -1.66 7.63 20.94
N GLY A 290 -2.59 8.09 21.78
CA GLY A 290 -2.32 8.68 23.08
C GLY A 290 -2.18 7.65 24.21
N SER A 291 -1.57 8.08 25.31
CA SER A 291 -1.42 7.28 26.53
C SER A 291 -2.74 7.07 27.27
N ASN A 292 -3.64 8.05 27.25
CA ASN A 292 -4.96 7.92 27.84
C ASN A 292 -5.87 7.14 26.90
N SER A 293 -6.70 6.27 27.45
CA SER A 293 -7.70 5.58 26.63
C SER A 293 -8.72 6.56 26.04
N LEU A 294 -9.14 6.37 24.79
CA LEU A 294 -10.18 7.19 24.16
C LEU A 294 -11.55 6.76 24.72
N SER A 295 -12.08 7.57 25.61
CA SER A 295 -13.40 7.40 26.22
C SER A 295 -14.51 8.11 25.46
N SER A 296 -14.17 9.20 24.76
CA SER A 296 -15.09 9.93 23.88
C SER A 296 -14.35 10.60 22.73
N ILE A 297 -14.96 10.67 21.55
CA ILE A 297 -14.43 11.39 20.39
C ILE A 297 -15.57 12.23 19.81
N THR A 298 -15.35 13.54 19.69
CA THR A 298 -16.26 14.43 18.95
C THR A 298 -15.75 14.54 17.53
N LEU A 299 -16.53 14.03 16.58
CA LEU A 299 -16.25 14.02 15.16
C LEU A 299 -17.09 15.07 14.46
N LYS A 300 -16.49 15.76 13.50
CA LYS A 300 -17.17 16.71 12.62
C LYS A 300 -16.98 16.30 11.17
N TYR A 301 -18.06 16.41 10.40
CA TYR A 301 -18.03 16.01 9.00
C TYR A 301 -18.98 16.84 8.16
N ARG A 302 -18.59 17.06 6.91
CA ARG A 302 -19.36 17.83 5.94
C ARG A 302 -19.04 17.44 4.51
N ILE A 303 -19.95 17.75 3.61
CA ILE A 303 -19.72 17.66 2.17
C ILE A 303 -19.61 19.07 1.60
N ASP A 304 -18.49 19.35 0.96
CA ASP A 304 -18.16 20.67 0.40
C ASP A 304 -18.30 21.80 1.44
N ASN A 305 -19.11 22.80 1.10
CA ASN A 305 -19.43 23.97 1.92
C ASN A 305 -20.81 23.85 2.60
N GLN A 306 -21.39 22.65 2.64
CA GLN A 306 -22.66 22.40 3.32
C GLN A 306 -22.48 22.43 4.86
N PRO A 307 -23.58 22.57 5.64
CA PRO A 307 -23.52 22.63 7.09
C PRO A 307 -22.80 21.42 7.71
N GLU A 308 -21.97 21.69 8.70
CA GLU A 308 -21.23 20.63 9.38
C GLU A 308 -22.12 19.83 10.32
N GLN A 309 -21.98 18.51 10.26
CA GLN A 309 -22.59 17.59 11.21
C GLN A 309 -21.59 17.25 12.30
N GLU A 310 -22.09 17.15 13.53
CA GLU A 310 -21.31 16.75 14.69
C GLU A 310 -21.85 15.41 15.22
N TYR A 311 -20.95 14.50 15.55
CA TYR A 311 -21.26 13.22 16.15
C TYR A 311 -20.28 12.93 17.29
N THR A 312 -20.80 12.58 18.45
CA THR A 312 -19.97 12.16 19.59
C THR A 312 -20.08 10.67 19.78
N TRP A 313 -18.94 9.99 19.62
CA TRP A 313 -18.78 8.59 19.98
C TRP A 313 -18.29 8.46 21.42
N THR A 314 -18.78 7.47 22.16
CA THR A 314 -18.28 7.09 23.49
C THR A 314 -17.93 5.60 23.53
N GLY A 315 -16.94 5.25 24.35
CA GLY A 315 -16.50 3.87 24.49
C GLY A 315 -15.17 3.77 25.22
N ASN A 316 -14.33 2.83 24.81
CA ASN A 316 -12.98 2.68 25.32
C ASN A 316 -12.06 2.12 24.21
N ILE A 317 -11.12 2.93 23.73
CA ILE A 317 -10.06 2.49 22.81
C ILE A 317 -8.73 2.66 23.52
N GLY A 318 -8.10 1.55 23.91
CA GLY A 318 -6.76 1.58 24.52
C GLY A 318 -5.68 1.98 23.52
N PHE A 319 -4.49 2.33 24.01
CA PHE A 319 -3.34 2.69 23.18
C PHE A 319 -3.07 1.64 22.09
N LEU A 320 -2.86 2.10 20.85
CA LEU A 320 -2.66 1.32 19.63
C LEU A 320 -3.81 0.38 19.22
N GLN A 321 -4.93 0.41 19.94
CA GLN A 321 -6.15 -0.26 19.51
C GLN A 321 -6.94 0.65 18.56
N SER A 322 -7.78 0.02 17.74
CA SER A 322 -8.61 0.73 16.76
C SER A 322 -10.06 0.26 16.78
N LYS A 323 -10.98 1.13 16.39
CA LYS A 323 -12.42 0.84 16.32
C LYS A 323 -13.03 1.40 15.03
N ASN A 324 -13.93 0.64 14.43
CA ASN A 324 -14.81 1.15 13.37
C ASN A 324 -15.98 1.91 14.02
N ILE A 325 -16.21 3.15 13.61
CA ILE A 325 -17.27 4.04 14.07
C ILE A 325 -18.13 4.38 12.86
N ALA A 326 -19.41 4.00 12.90
CA ALA A 326 -20.40 4.40 11.91
C ALA A 326 -20.90 5.81 12.22
N LEU A 327 -20.77 6.71 11.26
CA LEU A 327 -21.32 8.05 11.33
C LEU A 327 -22.78 8.06 10.86
N PRO A 328 -23.62 8.96 11.38
CA PRO A 328 -24.96 9.18 10.84
C PRO A 328 -24.94 9.51 9.36
N GLU A 329 -26.04 9.19 8.68
CA GLU A 329 -26.22 9.51 7.26
C GLU A 329 -26.17 11.03 7.04
N TYR A 330 -25.40 11.45 6.03
CA TYR A 330 -25.31 12.84 5.58
C TYR A 330 -26.03 12.98 4.25
N LEU A 331 -27.05 13.84 4.20
CA LEU A 331 -27.78 14.18 2.97
C LEU A 331 -27.18 15.42 2.30
N PHE A 332 -27.06 15.38 0.98
CA PHE A 332 -26.52 16.48 0.18
C PHE A 332 -27.09 16.45 -1.25
N ALA A 333 -26.96 17.56 -1.97
CA ALA A 333 -27.26 17.60 -3.40
C ALA A 333 -26.01 17.17 -4.19
N PRO A 334 -26.06 16.07 -4.96
CA PRO A 334 -24.94 15.64 -5.80
C PRO A 334 -24.53 16.74 -6.78
N GLN A 335 -23.22 16.90 -6.97
CA GLN A 335 -22.61 17.76 -7.99
C GLN A 335 -21.64 16.92 -8.82
N ASN A 336 -21.06 17.51 -9.88
CA ASN A 336 -20.08 16.82 -10.73
C ASN A 336 -18.89 16.27 -9.92
N SER A 337 -18.56 16.95 -8.82
CA SER A 337 -17.68 16.46 -7.78
C SER A 337 -18.10 17.04 -6.44
N ASN A 338 -18.04 16.22 -5.41
CA ASN A 338 -18.22 16.63 -4.02
C ASN A 338 -17.02 16.16 -3.19
N THR A 339 -16.73 16.81 -2.08
CA THR A 339 -15.65 16.45 -1.17
C THR A 339 -16.19 16.22 0.23
N LEU A 340 -16.16 14.97 0.69
CA LEU A 340 -16.44 14.60 2.07
C LEU A 340 -15.19 14.88 2.92
N LYS A 341 -15.33 15.72 3.94
CA LYS A 341 -14.30 15.97 4.94
C LYS A 341 -14.80 15.45 6.28
N ILE A 342 -14.01 14.62 6.95
CA ILE A 342 -14.27 14.11 8.30
C ILE A 342 -13.04 14.46 9.15
N TYR A 343 -13.25 14.97 10.36
CA TYR A 343 -12.15 15.23 11.27
C TYR A 343 -12.53 15.08 12.74
N ILE A 344 -11.53 14.80 13.56
CA ILE A 344 -11.65 14.80 15.02
C ILE A 344 -11.60 16.26 15.51
N ASP A 345 -12.65 16.68 16.22
CA ASP A 345 -12.71 18.00 16.88
C ASP A 345 -12.13 17.94 18.29
N LYS A 346 -12.48 16.88 19.03
CA LYS A 346 -12.04 16.65 20.41
C LYS A 346 -11.83 15.17 20.71
N VAL A 347 -10.81 14.91 21.54
CA VAL A 347 -10.55 13.63 22.18
C VAL A 347 -10.74 13.79 23.68
N ASN A 348 -11.56 12.93 24.31
CA ASN A 348 -11.84 13.00 25.74
C ASN A 348 -12.31 14.40 26.19
N GLN A 349 -13.08 15.09 25.35
CA GLN A 349 -13.56 16.47 25.53
C GLN A 349 -12.45 17.55 25.54
N LEU A 350 -11.21 17.16 25.29
CA LEU A 350 -10.04 18.01 25.16
C LEU A 350 -9.63 18.14 23.68
N GLN A 351 -8.76 19.10 23.40
CA GLN A 351 -8.15 19.23 22.08
C GLN A 351 -7.19 18.06 21.83
N ASP A 352 -7.20 17.53 20.61
CA ASP A 352 -6.21 16.57 20.14
C ASP A 352 -4.82 17.21 20.11
N GLU A 353 -3.83 16.54 20.69
CA GLU A 353 -2.46 17.06 20.81
C GLU A 353 -1.66 16.94 19.50
N TYR A 354 -2.04 16.05 18.56
CA TYR A 354 -1.37 15.87 17.28
C TYR A 354 -2.31 16.00 16.07
N ARG A 355 -2.69 17.23 15.78
CA ARG A 355 -3.75 17.53 14.81
C ARG A 355 -3.53 17.14 13.34
N LYS A 356 -2.33 16.68 12.97
CA LYS A 356 -1.98 16.36 11.58
C LYS A 356 -2.60 15.04 11.10
N ASN A 357 -3.05 14.18 12.02
CA ASN A 357 -3.69 12.90 11.73
C ASN A 357 -5.22 12.90 12.00
N ASP A 358 -5.79 14.05 12.42
CA ASP A 358 -7.21 14.20 12.75
C ASP A 358 -8.14 14.08 11.55
N THR A 359 -7.66 14.38 10.34
CA THR A 359 -8.52 14.74 9.19
C THR A 359 -8.38 13.76 8.03
N LEU A 360 -9.52 13.24 7.57
CA LEU A 360 -9.67 12.48 6.34
C LEU A 360 -10.49 13.27 5.32
N THR A 361 -10.04 13.28 4.07
CA THR A 361 -10.76 13.88 2.94
C THR A 361 -10.97 12.82 1.86
N PHE A 362 -12.19 12.75 1.32
CA PHE A 362 -12.59 11.79 0.30
C PHE A 362 -13.35 12.49 -0.82
N HIS A 363 -12.96 12.24 -2.07
CA HIS A 363 -13.59 12.84 -3.23
C HIS A 363 -14.66 11.91 -3.79
N LEU A 364 -15.84 12.48 -3.99
CA LEU A 364 -16.99 11.87 -4.64
C LEU A 364 -17.09 12.46 -6.05
N SER A 365 -17.38 11.60 -7.01
CA SER A 365 -17.54 11.96 -8.41
C SER A 365 -18.96 11.66 -8.90
N GLU A 366 -19.32 12.27 -10.03
CA GLU A 366 -20.58 11.95 -10.69
C GLU A 366 -20.58 10.48 -11.18
N PRO A 367 -21.67 9.74 -10.96
CA PRO A 367 -21.75 8.35 -11.37
C PRO A 367 -21.85 8.19 -12.89
N LYS A 368 -21.43 7.03 -13.37
CA LYS A 368 -21.65 6.65 -14.77
C LYS A 368 -23.13 6.46 -15.05
N THR A 369 -23.54 6.85 -16.25
CA THR A 369 -24.84 6.46 -16.81
C THR A 369 -24.70 5.13 -17.54
N ALA A 370 -25.58 4.19 -17.24
CA ALA A 370 -25.62 2.86 -17.82
C ALA A 370 -27.03 2.55 -18.36
N THR A 371 -27.14 1.59 -19.28
CA THR A 371 -28.45 1.09 -19.71
C THR A 371 -29.13 0.22 -18.65
N THR A 372 -30.33 -0.27 -18.95
CA THR A 372 -31.11 -1.18 -18.10
C THR A 372 -30.64 -2.63 -18.13
N VAL A 373 -29.65 -2.96 -18.97
CA VAL A 373 -29.07 -4.31 -19.09
C VAL A 373 -27.59 -4.25 -18.73
N LEU A 374 -27.25 -4.88 -17.62
CA LEU A 374 -25.89 -4.94 -17.10
C LEU A 374 -25.33 -6.35 -17.27
N ASN A 375 -24.02 -6.43 -17.45
CA ASN A 375 -23.25 -7.64 -17.53
C ASN A 375 -22.16 -7.58 -16.47
N LEU A 376 -22.16 -8.56 -15.57
CA LEU A 376 -21.14 -8.73 -14.56
C LEU A 376 -20.33 -9.98 -14.90
N TRP A 377 -19.05 -9.78 -15.20
CA TRP A 377 -18.12 -10.87 -15.43
C TRP A 377 -17.16 -10.95 -14.25
N ILE A 378 -17.04 -12.13 -13.65
CA ILE A 378 -16.13 -12.38 -12.54
C ILE A 378 -15.28 -13.60 -12.89
N LYS A 379 -13.97 -13.42 -13.00
CA LYS A 379 -13.03 -14.53 -12.95
C LYS A 379 -12.62 -14.73 -11.49
N THR A 380 -12.98 -15.86 -10.91
CA THR A 380 -12.56 -16.21 -9.54
C THR A 380 -11.07 -16.47 -9.47
N ASP A 381 -10.48 -16.24 -8.30
CA ASP A 381 -9.12 -16.68 -7.98
C ASP A 381 -9.15 -18.11 -7.39
N ASN A 382 -8.21 -18.48 -6.52
CA ASN A 382 -8.21 -19.79 -5.85
C ASN A 382 -9.08 -19.85 -4.59
N LYS A 383 -9.77 -18.75 -4.24
CA LYS A 383 -10.69 -18.62 -3.10
C LYS A 383 -12.08 -18.14 -3.52
N PRO A 384 -12.73 -18.83 -4.49
CA PRO A 384 -14.03 -18.44 -5.02
C PRO A 384 -15.13 -18.33 -3.95
N GLU A 385 -15.00 -19.06 -2.84
CA GLU A 385 -15.95 -19.08 -1.73
C GLU A 385 -15.98 -17.76 -0.94
N GLU A 386 -14.96 -16.90 -1.08
CA GLU A 386 -14.87 -15.61 -0.39
C GLU A 386 -15.66 -14.50 -1.12
N ILE A 387 -16.08 -14.76 -2.37
CA ILE A 387 -16.59 -13.73 -3.29
C ILE A 387 -18.11 -13.72 -3.34
N THR A 388 -18.72 -12.59 -2.95
CA THR A 388 -20.16 -12.33 -3.13
C THR A 388 -20.38 -10.94 -3.72
N TRP A 389 -21.54 -10.70 -4.32
CA TRP A 389 -21.90 -9.38 -4.84
C TRP A 389 -23.39 -9.09 -4.71
N SER A 390 -23.75 -7.80 -4.74
CA SER A 390 -25.13 -7.34 -4.77
C SER A 390 -25.30 -6.05 -5.55
N ILE A 391 -26.49 -5.85 -6.11
CA ILE A 391 -26.98 -4.58 -6.65
C ILE A 391 -28.23 -4.19 -5.86
N LYS A 392 -28.23 -2.96 -5.35
CA LYS A 392 -29.33 -2.39 -4.56
C LYS A 392 -29.77 -1.06 -5.16
N THR A 393 -31.05 -0.73 -5.00
CA THR A 393 -31.60 0.61 -5.26
C THR A 393 -31.15 1.62 -4.18
N SER A 394 -31.39 2.91 -4.42
CA SER A 394 -31.04 4.01 -3.51
C SER A 394 -31.67 3.93 -2.10
N ASP A 395 -32.80 3.24 -1.96
CA ASP A 395 -33.48 2.95 -0.69
C ASP A 395 -32.89 1.74 0.06
N GLY A 396 -31.95 1.02 -0.56
CA GLY A 396 -31.32 -0.18 -0.01
C GLY A 396 -32.02 -1.50 -0.37
N SER A 397 -33.09 -1.46 -1.16
CA SER A 397 -33.79 -2.67 -1.61
C SER A 397 -32.91 -3.52 -2.54
N LEU A 398 -32.90 -4.84 -2.32
CA LEU A 398 -32.07 -5.77 -3.10
C LEU A 398 -32.68 -6.02 -4.48
N VAL A 399 -31.90 -5.79 -5.53
CA VAL A 399 -32.30 -6.02 -6.93
C VAL A 399 -31.76 -7.37 -7.42
N SER A 400 -30.47 -7.61 -7.18
CA SER A 400 -29.80 -8.85 -7.58
C SER A 400 -28.58 -9.12 -6.71
N SER A 401 -28.15 -10.37 -6.63
CA SER A 401 -26.97 -10.80 -5.88
C SER A 401 -26.46 -12.14 -6.38
N GLY A 402 -25.19 -12.45 -6.09
CA GLY A 402 -24.60 -13.75 -6.39
C GLY A 402 -23.40 -14.09 -5.52
N GLY A 403 -22.87 -15.30 -5.73
CA GLY A 403 -21.89 -15.94 -4.83
C GLY A 403 -22.53 -16.49 -3.54
N PRO A 404 -21.75 -17.12 -2.65
CA PRO A 404 -20.35 -17.50 -2.84
C PRO A 404 -20.19 -18.55 -3.94
N TYR A 405 -19.03 -18.57 -4.62
CA TYR A 405 -18.78 -19.48 -5.74
C TYR A 405 -17.97 -20.71 -5.30
N ALA A 406 -18.09 -21.81 -6.04
CA ALA A 406 -17.44 -23.08 -5.67
C ALA A 406 -16.17 -23.40 -6.49
N GLN A 407 -16.00 -22.80 -7.68
CA GLN A 407 -14.95 -23.18 -8.61
C GLN A 407 -13.91 -22.07 -8.75
N ALA A 408 -12.65 -22.43 -8.51
CA ALA A 408 -11.51 -21.54 -8.69
C ALA A 408 -11.24 -21.27 -10.18
N SER A 409 -10.57 -20.15 -10.49
CA SER A 409 -10.12 -19.81 -11.84
C SER A 409 -11.21 -19.85 -12.93
N THR A 410 -12.46 -19.65 -12.55
CA THR A 410 -13.64 -19.82 -13.42
C THR A 410 -14.25 -18.47 -13.77
N LEU A 411 -14.64 -18.29 -15.03
CA LEU A 411 -15.33 -17.08 -15.48
C LEU A 411 -16.85 -17.23 -15.32
N ILE A 412 -17.39 -16.54 -14.33
CA ILE A 412 -18.82 -16.37 -14.10
C ILE A 412 -19.30 -15.17 -14.92
N LYS A 413 -20.47 -15.30 -15.55
CA LYS A 413 -21.12 -14.25 -16.32
C LYS A 413 -22.58 -14.13 -15.90
N GLU A 414 -22.94 -12.97 -15.40
CA GLU A 414 -24.29 -12.64 -14.97
C GLU A 414 -24.84 -11.53 -15.85
N THR A 415 -26.09 -11.68 -16.29
CA THR A 415 -26.84 -10.62 -16.98
C THR A 415 -27.93 -10.13 -16.03
N ILE A 416 -27.85 -8.87 -15.65
CA ILE A 416 -28.73 -8.26 -14.66
C ILE A 416 -29.59 -7.21 -15.35
N LYS A 417 -30.88 -7.23 -15.06
CA LYS A 417 -31.82 -6.20 -15.51
C LYS A 417 -32.13 -5.26 -14.35
N VAL A 418 -32.06 -3.97 -14.63
CA VAL A 418 -32.44 -2.90 -13.71
C VAL A 418 -33.53 -2.04 -14.35
N GLU A 419 -34.31 -1.35 -13.55
CA GLU A 419 -35.29 -0.38 -14.05
C GLU A 419 -34.54 0.88 -14.51
N SER A 420 -35.10 1.64 -15.45
CA SER A 420 -34.50 2.91 -15.90
C SER A 420 -34.80 4.06 -14.95
N GLU A 421 -34.03 5.14 -15.05
CA GLU A 421 -34.20 6.39 -14.31
C GLU A 421 -33.99 6.26 -12.79
N HIS A 422 -33.28 5.22 -12.36
CA HIS A 422 -32.93 4.95 -10.98
C HIS A 422 -31.42 4.96 -10.74
N CYS A 423 -31.03 5.32 -9.52
CA CYS A 423 -29.67 5.18 -9.01
C CYS A 423 -29.51 3.82 -8.32
N TYR A 424 -28.41 3.13 -8.62
CA TYR A 424 -28.08 1.83 -8.07
C TYR A 424 -26.70 1.83 -7.44
N GLN A 425 -26.55 1.00 -6.41
CA GLN A 425 -25.27 0.69 -5.80
C GLN A 425 -24.90 -0.76 -6.08
N PHE A 426 -23.73 -0.95 -6.70
CA PHE A 426 -23.06 -2.23 -6.79
C PHE A 426 -22.10 -2.39 -5.61
N ALA A 427 -22.11 -3.58 -5.00
CA ALA A 427 -21.15 -3.97 -4.00
C ALA A 427 -20.60 -5.35 -4.35
N LEU A 428 -19.28 -5.51 -4.31
CA LEU A 428 -18.58 -6.80 -4.41
C LEU A 428 -17.74 -6.98 -3.16
N TYR A 429 -17.86 -8.15 -2.52
CA TYR A 429 -17.23 -8.48 -1.27
C TYR A 429 -16.24 -9.61 -1.46
N ASP A 430 -15.13 -9.50 -0.73
CA ASP A 430 -14.15 -10.56 -0.54
C ASP A 430 -13.94 -10.78 0.96
N ALA A 431 -14.35 -11.94 1.47
CA ALA A 431 -14.22 -12.29 2.88
C ALA A 431 -12.75 -12.42 3.34
N GLY A 432 -11.82 -12.71 2.41
CA GLY A 432 -10.39 -12.80 2.67
C GLY A 432 -9.70 -11.44 2.83
N GLY A 433 -10.30 -10.37 2.32
CA GLY A 433 -9.75 -9.01 2.33
C GLY A 433 -8.50 -8.84 1.45
N ASN A 434 -8.24 -9.79 0.55
CA ASN A 434 -7.10 -9.82 -0.37
C ASN A 434 -7.52 -9.48 -1.81
N GLY A 435 -8.82 -9.32 -2.06
CA GLY A 435 -9.41 -9.08 -3.36
C GLY A 435 -9.31 -10.29 -4.29
N LEU A 436 -9.58 -10.10 -5.57
CA LEU A 436 -9.46 -11.16 -6.58
C LEU A 436 -8.01 -11.29 -7.10
N CYS A 437 -7.01 -11.18 -6.22
CA CYS A 437 -5.62 -11.11 -6.64
C CYS A 437 -4.59 -11.84 -5.78
N CYS A 438 -3.63 -12.30 -6.57
CA CYS A 438 -2.19 -12.32 -6.38
C CYS A 438 -1.71 -13.67 -5.88
N ALA A 439 -1.18 -13.76 -4.66
CA ALA A 439 -0.65 -15.02 -4.13
C ALA A 439 -1.69 -16.15 -4.13
N ASN A 440 -2.98 -15.81 -4.10
CA ASN A 440 -4.12 -16.73 -4.15
C ASN A 440 -4.70 -16.93 -5.55
N GLY A 441 -3.98 -16.60 -6.62
CA GLY A 441 -4.45 -16.76 -8.00
C GLY A 441 -4.94 -15.44 -8.62
N LEU A 442 -5.06 -15.44 -9.95
CA LEU A 442 -5.40 -14.23 -10.71
C LEU A 442 -6.87 -14.25 -11.14
N GLY A 443 -7.69 -13.52 -10.40
CA GLY A 443 -9.07 -13.22 -10.72
C GLY A 443 -9.26 -11.77 -11.19
N PHE A 444 -10.50 -11.43 -11.54
CA PHE A 444 -10.95 -10.05 -11.79
C PHE A 444 -12.47 -9.98 -11.76
N PHE A 445 -13.01 -8.78 -11.65
CA PHE A 445 -14.41 -8.54 -12.03
C PHE A 445 -14.52 -7.33 -12.96
N THR A 446 -15.61 -7.29 -13.74
CA THR A 446 -16.03 -6.11 -14.49
C THR A 446 -17.55 -6.07 -14.57
N LEU A 447 -18.13 -4.94 -14.19
CA LEU A 447 -19.54 -4.61 -14.36
C LEU A 447 -19.65 -3.55 -15.46
N PHE A 448 -20.40 -3.86 -16.51
CA PHE A 448 -20.59 -2.98 -17.66
C PHE A 448 -21.97 -3.14 -18.26
N ASP A 449 -22.45 -2.16 -19.02
CA ASP A 449 -23.75 -2.24 -19.69
C ASP A 449 -23.68 -2.90 -21.08
N ASP A 450 -24.83 -3.09 -21.74
CA ASP A 450 -24.93 -3.64 -23.09
C ASP A 450 -24.32 -2.75 -24.20
N LYS A 451 -23.95 -1.51 -23.87
CA LYS A 451 -23.20 -0.57 -24.71
C LYS A 451 -21.71 -0.53 -24.37
N ASN A 452 -21.22 -1.43 -23.52
CA ASN A 452 -19.84 -1.52 -23.04
C ASN A 452 -19.36 -0.32 -22.20
N VAL A 453 -20.27 0.40 -21.54
CA VAL A 453 -19.90 1.38 -20.51
C VAL A 453 -19.51 0.61 -19.25
N THR A 454 -18.21 0.63 -18.90
CA THR A 454 -17.72 0.05 -17.64
C THR A 454 -18.12 0.93 -16.46
N ILE A 455 -18.84 0.33 -15.52
CA ILE A 455 -19.26 0.95 -14.25
C ILE A 455 -18.20 0.73 -13.18
N ALA A 456 -17.75 -0.51 -13.02
CA ALA A 456 -16.76 -0.88 -12.02
C ALA A 456 -15.92 -2.05 -12.53
N GLU A 457 -14.64 -2.07 -12.17
CA GLU A 457 -13.75 -3.20 -12.44
C GLU A 457 -12.62 -3.24 -11.42
N GLY A 458 -12.04 -4.41 -11.21
CA GLY A 458 -10.93 -4.54 -10.29
C GLY A 458 -10.34 -5.94 -10.22
N THR A 459 -9.13 -5.99 -9.68
CA THR A 459 -8.40 -7.23 -9.34
C THR A 459 -7.92 -7.15 -7.90
N THR A 460 -7.19 -6.10 -7.57
CA THR A 460 -6.67 -5.82 -6.23
C THR A 460 -7.59 -4.85 -5.49
N PHE A 461 -8.20 -5.30 -4.41
CA PHE A 461 -8.98 -4.49 -3.47
C PHE A 461 -8.91 -5.14 -2.09
N GLY A 462 -9.45 -4.47 -1.07
CA GLY A 462 -9.56 -5.05 0.28
C GLY A 462 -10.75 -6.01 0.36
N SER A 463 -11.59 -5.85 1.37
CA SER A 463 -12.76 -6.69 1.56
C SER A 463 -14.00 -6.28 0.76
N GLU A 464 -13.98 -5.10 0.12
CA GLU A 464 -15.15 -4.54 -0.56
C GLU A 464 -14.75 -3.64 -1.74
N VAL A 465 -15.57 -3.66 -2.79
CA VAL A 465 -15.67 -2.61 -3.80
C VAL A 465 -17.10 -2.09 -3.81
N LEU A 466 -17.26 -0.77 -3.75
CA LEU A 466 -18.52 -0.07 -3.95
C LEU A 466 -18.46 0.78 -5.20
N ALA A 467 -19.54 0.80 -5.97
CA ALA A 467 -19.72 1.71 -7.09
C ALA A 467 -21.18 2.14 -7.21
N GLN A 468 -21.42 3.39 -7.61
CA GLN A 468 -22.77 3.86 -7.94
C GLN A 468 -22.90 4.18 -9.43
N PHE A 469 -24.07 3.90 -9.99
CA PHE A 469 -24.40 4.22 -11.37
C PHE A 469 -25.86 4.63 -11.51
N TYR A 470 -26.14 5.46 -12.53
CA TYR A 470 -27.49 5.87 -12.89
C TYR A 470 -27.95 5.10 -14.12
N SER A 471 -29.06 4.37 -14.01
CA SER A 471 -29.68 3.68 -15.14
C SER A 471 -30.50 4.63 -16.01
N GLN A 472 -30.45 4.47 -17.33
CA GLN A 472 -31.34 5.15 -18.26
C GLN A 472 -31.91 4.20 -19.30
N SER A 473 -33.14 4.46 -19.72
CA SER A 473 -33.76 3.72 -20.82
C SER A 473 -32.99 3.99 -22.11
N GLY A 474 -32.63 2.95 -22.85
CA GLY A 474 -31.70 2.97 -23.98
C GLY A 474 -32.05 3.84 -25.20
N ILE A 475 -33.01 4.77 -25.11
CA ILE A 475 -33.35 5.75 -26.16
C ILE A 475 -32.61 7.09 -25.93
N GLY A 476 -31.32 7.02 -25.63
CA GLY A 476 -30.43 8.16 -25.83
C GLY A 476 -30.05 8.21 -27.30
N ILE A 477 -30.29 9.34 -27.97
CA ILE A 477 -29.73 9.64 -29.30
C ILE A 477 -28.26 9.22 -29.26
N GLU A 478 -27.83 8.36 -30.19
CA GLU A 478 -26.41 8.14 -30.41
C GLU A 478 -25.79 9.51 -30.65
N ASP A 479 -25.09 10.01 -29.65
CA ASP A 479 -24.23 11.14 -29.82
C ASP A 479 -23.12 10.65 -30.76
N LEU A 480 -23.33 10.85 -32.07
CA LEU A 480 -22.43 10.52 -33.18
C LEU A 480 -21.04 11.17 -33.03
N SER A 481 -20.78 11.87 -31.92
CA SER A 481 -19.52 12.49 -31.54
C SER A 481 -18.70 11.71 -30.49
N LYS A 482 -19.19 10.60 -29.91
CA LYS A 482 -18.41 9.81 -28.94
C LYS A 482 -17.42 8.87 -29.65
N GLN A 483 -16.14 9.05 -29.32
CA GLN A 483 -15.08 8.10 -29.64
C GLN A 483 -15.39 6.76 -28.97
N TYR A 484 -15.57 5.70 -29.76
CA TYR A 484 -15.79 4.34 -29.28
C TYR A 484 -14.66 3.41 -29.74
N LEU A 485 -14.53 2.26 -29.10
CA LEU A 485 -13.66 1.15 -29.49
C LEU A 485 -14.45 -0.16 -29.32
N SER A 486 -14.50 -0.98 -30.37
CA SER A 486 -15.17 -2.28 -30.38
C SER A 486 -14.32 -3.32 -31.10
N ILE A 487 -14.38 -4.59 -30.68
CA ILE A 487 -13.66 -5.72 -31.28
C ILE A 487 -14.66 -6.83 -31.59
N ILE A 488 -14.82 -7.19 -32.87
CA ILE A 488 -15.83 -8.14 -33.33
C ILE A 488 -15.25 -9.13 -34.35
N PRO A 489 -15.36 -10.46 -34.13
CA PRO A 489 -15.96 -11.09 -32.95
C PRO A 489 -15.05 -10.95 -31.72
N ASN A 490 -15.66 -10.99 -30.54
CA ASN A 490 -15.00 -11.17 -29.25
C ASN A 490 -15.89 -12.11 -28.41
N PRO A 491 -15.46 -13.34 -28.07
CA PRO A 491 -14.13 -13.92 -28.27
C PRO A 491 -13.71 -14.13 -29.73
N VAL A 492 -12.40 -14.11 -30.00
CA VAL A 492 -11.80 -14.32 -31.32
C VAL A 492 -10.86 -15.53 -31.32
N SER A 493 -10.95 -16.37 -32.33
CA SER A 493 -10.04 -17.51 -32.52
C SER A 493 -8.98 -17.31 -33.62
N HIS A 494 -9.26 -16.48 -34.62
CA HIS A 494 -8.34 -16.25 -35.75
C HIS A 494 -8.24 -14.77 -36.11
N LEU A 495 -9.34 -14.17 -36.58
CA LEU A 495 -9.39 -12.79 -37.05
C LEU A 495 -10.53 -12.03 -36.35
N SER A 496 -10.23 -10.83 -35.89
CA SER A 496 -11.21 -9.86 -35.38
C SER A 496 -11.11 -8.53 -36.12
N MET A 497 -12.21 -7.77 -36.09
CA MET A 497 -12.30 -6.41 -36.61
C MET A 497 -12.40 -5.44 -35.44
N ILE A 498 -11.45 -4.52 -35.38
CA ILE A 498 -11.43 -3.41 -34.44
C ILE A 498 -12.17 -2.25 -35.11
N TYR A 499 -13.20 -1.72 -34.47
CA TYR A 499 -13.94 -0.53 -34.88
C TYR A 499 -13.66 0.60 -33.90
N PHE A 500 -13.36 1.79 -34.40
CA PHE A 500 -13.19 2.96 -33.56
C PHE A 500 -13.50 4.25 -34.31
N ASN A 501 -13.79 5.33 -33.60
CA ASN A 501 -14.02 6.64 -34.23
C ASN A 501 -12.87 7.62 -33.93
N MET A 502 -12.45 8.36 -34.95
CA MET A 502 -11.43 9.41 -34.88
C MET A 502 -12.05 10.79 -35.02
N ASN A 503 -11.63 11.74 -34.18
CA ASN A 503 -12.13 13.13 -34.24
C ASN A 503 -11.25 14.06 -35.09
N THR A 504 -10.05 13.60 -35.44
CA THR A 504 -9.05 14.32 -36.24
C THR A 504 -8.35 13.34 -37.17
N ASP A 505 -7.87 13.82 -38.31
CA ASP A 505 -7.06 13.03 -39.24
C ASP A 505 -5.68 12.74 -38.61
N GLY A 506 -5.14 11.54 -38.80
CA GLY A 506 -3.79 11.20 -38.34
C GLY A 506 -3.53 9.71 -38.18
N LYS A 507 -2.39 9.37 -37.59
CA LYS A 507 -2.00 7.98 -37.29
C LYS A 507 -2.44 7.59 -35.89
N VAL A 508 -2.86 6.33 -35.73
CA VAL A 508 -3.14 5.72 -34.43
C VAL A 508 -2.08 4.69 -34.06
N ASN A 509 -1.72 4.61 -32.78
CA ASN A 509 -0.89 3.53 -32.26
C ASN A 509 -1.78 2.49 -31.59
N LEU A 510 -1.74 1.28 -32.12
CA LEU A 510 -2.41 0.11 -31.57
C LEU A 510 -1.42 -0.69 -30.74
N ASN A 511 -1.65 -0.80 -29.44
CA ASN A 511 -0.88 -1.65 -28.53
C ASN A 511 -1.80 -2.75 -27.97
N ILE A 512 -1.27 -3.96 -27.79
CA ILE A 512 -1.97 -5.05 -27.12
C ILE A 512 -1.09 -5.59 -26.03
N TYR A 513 -1.63 -5.67 -24.82
CA TYR A 513 -0.94 -6.17 -23.64
C TYR A 513 -1.58 -7.46 -23.15
N ASN A 514 -0.77 -8.37 -22.60
CA ASN A 514 -1.31 -9.43 -21.76
C ASN A 514 -1.71 -8.86 -20.39
N LEU A 515 -2.36 -9.68 -19.55
CA LEU A 515 -2.78 -9.27 -18.21
C LEU A 515 -1.62 -8.93 -17.25
N ASN A 516 -0.39 -9.35 -17.55
CA ASN A 516 0.80 -8.99 -16.78
C ASN A 516 1.40 -7.64 -17.24
N GLY A 517 0.71 -6.91 -18.13
CA GLY A 517 1.17 -5.62 -18.67
C GLY A 517 2.29 -5.74 -19.71
N SER A 518 2.69 -6.95 -20.10
CA SER A 518 3.68 -7.15 -21.16
C SER A 518 3.07 -6.81 -22.51
N LEU A 519 3.76 -5.99 -23.31
CA LEU A 519 3.36 -5.66 -24.67
C LEU A 519 3.53 -6.89 -25.58
N ILE A 520 2.44 -7.34 -26.18
CA ILE A 520 2.36 -8.53 -27.03
C ILE A 520 2.35 -8.16 -28.51
N PHE A 521 1.68 -7.05 -28.84
CA PHE A 521 1.58 -6.57 -30.21
C PHE A 521 1.58 -5.05 -30.24
N GLN A 522 2.25 -4.48 -31.23
CA GLN A 522 2.26 -3.05 -31.49
C GLN A 522 2.21 -2.77 -32.99
N LYS A 523 1.37 -1.81 -33.39
CA LYS A 523 1.25 -1.35 -34.77
C LYS A 523 0.92 0.14 -34.82
N VAL A 524 1.62 0.88 -35.68
CA VAL A 524 1.23 2.24 -36.06
C VAL A 524 0.43 2.17 -37.36
N SER A 525 -0.72 2.83 -37.43
CA SER A 525 -1.53 2.87 -38.66
C SER A 525 -0.90 3.77 -39.74
N GLU A 526 -1.41 3.64 -40.96
CA GLU A 526 -1.32 4.72 -41.95
C GLU A 526 -2.14 5.95 -41.48
N THR A 527 -2.04 7.07 -42.19
CA THR A 527 -2.89 8.23 -41.88
C THR A 527 -4.34 7.87 -42.16
N LEU A 528 -5.17 7.90 -41.12
CA LEU A 528 -6.60 7.66 -41.17
C LEU A 528 -7.33 9.01 -41.11
N ASN A 529 -8.48 9.08 -41.77
CA ASN A 529 -9.33 10.28 -41.75
C ASN A 529 -10.15 10.33 -40.45
N LYS A 530 -10.65 11.51 -40.11
CA LYS A 530 -11.73 11.70 -39.14
C LYS A 530 -12.94 10.83 -39.52
N GLY A 531 -13.61 10.29 -38.51
CA GLY A 531 -14.80 9.45 -38.64
C GLY A 531 -14.53 8.01 -38.23
N GLU A 532 -15.41 7.11 -38.65
CA GLU A 532 -15.32 5.70 -38.32
C GLU A 532 -14.17 5.01 -39.05
N GLN A 533 -13.39 4.26 -38.29
CA GLN A 533 -12.25 3.49 -38.73
C GLN A 533 -12.43 2.03 -38.37
N LYS A 534 -11.85 1.17 -39.21
CA LYS A 534 -11.80 -0.27 -38.98
C LYS A 534 -10.42 -0.84 -39.26
N MET A 535 -9.95 -1.70 -38.37
CA MET A 535 -8.65 -2.37 -38.48
C MET A 535 -8.80 -3.87 -38.25
N LYS A 536 -8.11 -4.68 -39.07
CA LYS A 536 -8.03 -6.12 -38.86
C LYS A 536 -7.01 -6.45 -37.77
N LEU A 537 -7.40 -7.37 -36.88
CA LEU A 537 -6.56 -7.97 -35.86
C LEU A 537 -6.45 -9.48 -36.11
N ASN A 538 -5.24 -9.98 -36.33
CA ASN A 538 -4.95 -11.42 -36.37
C ASN A 538 -4.41 -11.85 -35.01
N VAL A 539 -5.06 -12.83 -34.39
CA VAL A 539 -4.71 -13.36 -33.06
C VAL A 539 -4.13 -14.77 -33.09
N GLU A 540 -3.88 -15.35 -34.26
CA GLU A 540 -3.40 -16.74 -34.43
C GLU A 540 -2.05 -17.01 -33.72
N ARG A 541 -1.27 -15.95 -33.47
CA ARG A 541 0.03 -16.03 -32.76
C ARG A 541 -0.06 -15.65 -31.29
N MET A 542 -1.27 -15.39 -30.80
CA MET A 542 -1.54 -15.05 -29.41
C MET A 542 -2.04 -16.31 -28.72
N ASN A 543 -1.51 -16.60 -27.53
CA ASN A 543 -2.01 -17.71 -26.73
C ASN A 543 -3.46 -17.44 -26.31
N SER A 544 -4.26 -18.48 -26.10
CA SER A 544 -5.60 -18.34 -25.54
C SER A 544 -5.52 -17.59 -24.20
N GLY A 545 -6.32 -16.55 -24.04
CA GLY A 545 -6.20 -15.64 -22.91
C GLY A 545 -6.91 -14.30 -23.12
N ILE A 546 -6.88 -13.46 -22.09
CA ILE A 546 -7.46 -12.12 -22.12
C ILE A 546 -6.36 -11.11 -22.40
N TYR A 547 -6.65 -10.18 -23.29
CA TYR A 547 -5.74 -9.13 -23.70
C TYR A 547 -6.39 -7.77 -23.56
N LEU A 548 -5.59 -6.75 -23.27
CA LEU A 548 -6.00 -5.35 -23.29
C LEU A 548 -5.51 -4.73 -24.60
N ILE A 549 -6.43 -4.27 -25.43
CA ILE A 549 -6.11 -3.42 -26.58
C ILE A 549 -6.09 -1.95 -26.13
N GLU A 550 -5.19 -1.18 -26.70
CA GLU A 550 -5.03 0.25 -26.48
C GLU A 550 -4.85 0.93 -27.84
N ILE A 551 -5.67 1.94 -28.12
CA ILE A 551 -5.54 2.82 -29.29
C ILE A 551 -5.18 4.21 -28.80
N ILE A 552 -4.00 4.70 -29.17
CA ILE A 552 -3.57 6.08 -28.94
C ILE A 552 -3.84 6.88 -30.21
N MET A 553 -4.69 7.89 -30.09
CA MET A 553 -5.14 8.77 -31.16
C MET A 553 -4.13 9.90 -31.46
N PRO A 554 -4.26 10.60 -32.60
CA PRO A 554 -3.38 11.73 -32.95
C PRO A 554 -3.41 12.87 -31.92
N ASP A 555 -4.57 13.09 -31.29
CA ASP A 555 -4.81 14.08 -30.22
C ASP A 555 -4.34 13.60 -28.83
N LYS A 556 -3.60 12.48 -28.77
CA LYS A 556 -3.12 11.81 -27.56
C LYS A 556 -4.20 11.20 -26.67
N LYS A 557 -5.47 11.19 -27.08
CA LYS A 557 -6.50 10.41 -26.37
C LYS A 557 -6.22 8.92 -26.51
N VAL A 558 -6.56 8.18 -25.47
CA VAL A 558 -6.32 6.74 -25.40
C VAL A 558 -7.65 6.02 -25.19
N LEU A 559 -7.99 5.10 -26.10
CA LEU A 559 -9.11 4.18 -25.95
C LEU A 559 -8.57 2.80 -25.57
N ARG A 560 -9.26 2.10 -24.67
CA ARG A 560 -8.86 0.77 -24.22
C ARG A 560 -10.07 -0.15 -24.19
N GLN A 561 -9.86 -1.41 -24.55
CA GLN A 561 -10.88 -2.46 -24.46
C GLN A 561 -10.22 -3.80 -24.21
N ARG A 562 -10.87 -4.68 -23.44
CA ARG A 562 -10.41 -6.06 -23.28
C ARG A 562 -11.04 -6.95 -24.36
N PHE A 563 -10.28 -7.92 -24.84
CA PHE A 563 -10.79 -8.98 -25.71
C PHE A 563 -10.20 -10.34 -25.36
N VAL A 564 -10.92 -11.40 -25.74
CA VAL A 564 -10.58 -12.78 -25.42
C VAL A 564 -10.11 -13.48 -26.69
N VAL A 565 -8.92 -14.08 -26.62
CA VAL A 565 -8.40 -15.02 -27.64
C VAL A 565 -8.72 -16.43 -27.18
N GLN A 566 -9.34 -17.22 -28.05
CA GLN A 566 -9.70 -18.63 -27.81
C GLN A 566 -8.87 -19.58 -28.64
#